data_AF-A0A2H0SJH9-F1
#
_entry.id   AF-A0A2H0SJH9-F1
#
_cell.length_a   1.000
_cell.length_b   1.000
_cell.length_c   1.000
_cell.angle_alpha   90.00
_cell.angle_beta   90.00
_cell.angle_gamma   90.00
#
_symmetry.space_group_name_H-M   'P 1'
#
loop_
_entity.id
_entity.type
_entity.pdbx_description
1 polymer ?
#
loop_
_entity_poly.entity_id
_entity_poly.type
_entity_poly.pdbx_seq_one_letter_code
_entity_poly.pdbx_strand_id
1 'polypeptide(L)'
;MPRTNPERFADHPDTFDREPILHLVIIRKGRQVRFEVRQPPLDVEGLRTAADELYQRRPELVGLLPPDHPWGKAKLDHADQVSDGASEVLAALDQQSGQGLNSLLLLLGLSHDLGRPILGAIRLGRELPDQYCLEAAENSSADINHGHYSAQVLKAWGLLDLLDQNTRLIVEYALARHANPGSPEPPPDDRRSSTTELERFQIAVTWLLRDADKLATFREKTQGYLFDKEEKRRQIKANGLGGEKFAIEPSRLLDEFANQRPISRDQCDSYEAYMLQFLSWIFDVNFVEVLGKIANQAQLGLHQPAPIESLLRYFGRQLPYQDYLKISDKTKQYLEGLASI
;
A
#
# COMPACT_ATOMS: atom_id res chain seq x y z
N MET A 1 51.84 24.57 31.20
CA MET A 1 50.79 23.55 30.98
C MET A 1 50.95 22.96 29.57
N PRO A 2 50.59 21.68 29.36
CA PRO A 2 50.98 20.77 28.25
C PRO A 2 50.14 21.00 26.96
N ARG A 3 50.58 20.67 25.72
CA ARG A 3 50.60 19.35 24.98
C ARG A 3 49.21 18.65 24.95
N THR A 4 48.63 18.12 23.87
CA THR A 4 49.06 17.63 22.53
C THR A 4 47.79 17.23 21.72
N ASN A 5 47.83 17.30 20.39
CA ASN A 5 47.01 16.48 19.45
C ASN A 5 47.76 15.13 19.24
N PRO A 6 47.26 14.05 18.57
CA PRO A 6 45.93 13.58 18.14
C PRO A 6 45.71 12.08 18.57
N GLU A 7 44.61 11.41 18.17
CA GLU A 7 44.61 9.99 17.73
C GLU A 7 43.22 9.60 17.17
N ARG A 8 43.16 9.37 15.85
CA ARG A 8 42.91 8.06 15.21
C ARG A 8 41.44 7.61 15.23
N PHE A 9 40.72 7.95 14.15
CA PHE A 9 39.84 6.98 13.51
C PHE A 9 40.74 5.87 12.97
N ALA A 10 41.03 4.91 13.84
CA ALA A 10 41.70 3.69 13.47
C ALA A 10 40.79 2.91 12.53
N ASP A 11 41.37 2.49 11.41
CA ASP A 11 41.04 1.32 10.62
C ASP A 11 40.00 0.41 11.28
N HIS A 12 38.72 0.57 10.91
CA HIS A 12 37.81 -0.54 10.98
C HIS A 12 37.86 -1.27 9.63
N PRO A 13 38.32 -2.52 9.62
CA PRO A 13 38.41 -3.33 8.42
C PRO A 13 37.00 -3.52 7.86
N ASP A 14 36.91 -3.70 6.55
CA ASP A 14 35.73 -4.18 5.80
C ASP A 14 34.76 -5.00 6.67
N THR A 15 33.73 -4.35 7.23
CA THR A 15 32.61 -5.03 7.89
C THR A 15 31.39 -4.98 6.97
N PHE A 16 31.52 -5.60 5.79
CA PHE A 16 30.37 -6.06 4.99
C PHE A 16 29.55 -7.17 5.73
N ASP A 17 29.89 -7.51 6.96
CA ASP A 17 29.31 -8.60 7.77
C ASP A 17 28.13 -8.20 8.68
N ARG A 18 27.56 -6.99 8.56
CA ARG A 18 26.44 -6.55 9.43
C ARG A 18 25.32 -5.78 8.72
N GLU A 19 25.13 -5.98 7.42
CA GLU A 19 23.90 -5.48 6.79
C GLU A 19 22.68 -6.18 7.41
N PRO A 20 21.65 -5.44 7.86
CA PRO A 20 20.47 -6.06 8.43
C PRO A 20 19.77 -6.91 7.37
N ILE A 21 19.44 -8.15 7.74
CA ILE A 21 18.65 -9.05 6.91
C ILE A 21 17.18 -8.78 7.22
N LEU A 22 16.44 -8.39 6.20
CA LEU A 22 14.99 -8.24 6.26
C LEU A 22 14.36 -9.62 6.05
N HIS A 23 13.77 -10.18 7.12
CA HIS A 23 12.97 -11.40 7.06
C HIS A 23 11.49 -11.06 6.92
N LEU A 24 10.95 -11.19 5.71
CA LEU A 24 9.54 -10.96 5.43
C LEU A 24 8.77 -12.27 5.42
N VAL A 25 7.64 -12.27 6.12
CA VAL A 25 6.62 -13.30 6.00
C VAL A 25 5.38 -12.65 5.43
N ILE A 26 5.10 -12.90 4.16
CA ILE A 26 3.96 -12.32 3.45
C ILE A 26 2.93 -13.40 3.13
N ILE A 27 1.64 -13.04 3.14
CA ILE A 27 0.56 -13.90 2.65
C ILE A 27 0.28 -13.47 1.20
N ARG A 28 0.47 -14.39 0.25
CA ARG A 28 0.27 -14.18 -1.19
C ARG A 28 -0.60 -15.28 -1.75
N LYS A 29 -1.72 -14.92 -2.39
CA LYS A 29 -2.66 -15.89 -2.99
C LYS A 29 -3.05 -17.00 -2.00
N GLY A 30 -3.25 -16.63 -0.73
CA GLY A 30 -3.56 -17.57 0.37
C GLY A 30 -2.40 -18.48 0.83
N ARG A 31 -1.15 -18.21 0.44
CA ARG A 31 0.04 -18.96 0.87
C ARG A 31 0.99 -18.06 1.64
N GLN A 32 1.59 -18.61 2.70
CA GLN A 32 2.70 -17.95 3.40
C GLN A 32 3.97 -18.08 2.55
N VAL A 33 4.55 -16.95 2.17
CA VAL A 33 5.85 -16.85 1.50
C VAL A 33 6.83 -16.24 2.48
N ARG A 34 7.95 -16.94 2.70
CA ARG A 34 9.09 -16.40 3.44
C ARG A 34 10.06 -15.80 2.43
N PHE A 35 10.48 -14.58 2.67
CA PHE A 35 11.39 -13.86 1.80
C PHE A 35 12.48 -13.20 2.63
N GLU A 36 13.72 -13.56 2.33
CA GLU A 36 14.89 -12.99 3.00
C GLU A 36 15.68 -12.17 2.00
N VAL A 37 16.06 -10.96 2.42
CA VAL A 37 16.83 -10.05 1.59
C VAL A 37 17.76 -9.20 2.44
N ARG A 38 18.96 -8.94 1.94
CA ARG A 38 19.89 -8.01 2.59
C ARG A 38 19.49 -6.58 2.29
N GLN A 39 19.43 -5.75 3.32
CA GLN A 39 19.22 -4.32 3.14
C GLN A 39 20.52 -3.69 2.60
N PRO A 40 20.51 -3.07 1.40
CA PRO A 40 21.66 -2.31 0.92
C PRO A 40 21.87 -1.06 1.77
N PRO A 41 23.04 -0.41 1.70
CA PRO A 41 23.23 0.92 2.26
C PRO A 41 22.13 1.87 1.74
N LEU A 42 21.50 2.61 2.67
CA LEU A 42 20.47 3.59 2.36
C LEU A 42 20.96 4.98 2.77
N ASP A 43 20.68 5.97 1.93
CA ASP A 43 20.98 7.38 2.18
C ASP A 43 20.00 7.98 3.21
N VAL A 44 20.28 7.75 4.49
CA VAL A 44 19.38 8.15 5.58
C VAL A 44 19.16 9.66 5.64
N GLU A 45 20.21 10.45 5.41
CA GLU A 45 20.12 11.92 5.46
C GLU A 45 19.35 12.47 4.26
N GLY A 46 19.63 11.97 3.05
CA GLY A 46 18.88 12.30 1.85
C GLY A 46 17.40 11.94 1.98
N LEU A 47 17.08 10.75 2.49
CA LEU A 47 15.70 10.29 2.70
C LEU A 47 14.92 11.21 3.66
N ARG A 48 15.53 11.61 4.77
CA ARG A 48 14.89 12.49 5.76
C ARG A 48 14.67 13.89 5.19
N THR A 49 15.68 14.44 4.53
CA THR A 49 15.59 15.76 3.90
C THR A 49 14.51 15.78 2.81
N ALA A 50 14.49 14.75 1.95
CA ALA A 50 13.46 14.61 0.92
C ALA A 50 12.06 14.47 1.51
N ALA A 51 11.89 13.74 2.61
CA ALA A 51 10.60 13.59 3.28
C ALA A 51 10.11 14.91 3.92
N ASP A 52 11.00 15.67 4.55
CA ASP A 52 10.70 16.97 5.15
C ASP A 52 10.29 18.01 4.08
N GLU A 53 11.06 18.10 2.99
CA GLU A 53 10.72 18.99 1.87
C GLU A 53 9.43 18.56 1.19
N LEU A 54 9.24 17.25 0.98
CA LEU A 54 7.98 16.72 0.45
C LEU A 54 6.80 17.17 1.32
N TYR A 55 6.89 17.00 2.63
CA TYR A 55 5.82 17.35 3.56
C TYR A 55 5.36 18.81 3.39
N GLN A 56 6.30 19.73 3.22
CA GLN A 56 6.03 21.16 3.03
C GLN A 56 5.40 21.50 1.68
N ARG A 57 5.76 20.77 0.62
CA ARG A 57 5.32 21.06 -0.76
C ARG A 57 4.03 20.37 -1.18
N ARG A 58 3.64 19.28 -0.51
CA ARG A 58 2.40 18.52 -0.81
C ARG A 58 1.14 19.38 -1.00
N PRO A 59 0.89 20.46 -0.21
CA PRO A 59 -0.26 21.34 -0.44
C PRO A 59 -0.33 21.97 -1.83
N GLU A 60 0.80 22.16 -2.52
CA GLU A 60 0.85 22.69 -3.90
C GLU A 60 0.02 21.83 -4.87
N LEU A 61 0.01 20.50 -4.67
CA LEU A 61 -0.73 19.57 -5.54
C LEU A 61 -2.24 19.63 -5.33
N VAL A 62 -2.71 19.99 -4.13
CA VAL A 62 -4.15 20.13 -3.85
C VAL A 62 -4.75 21.25 -4.69
N GLY A 63 -3.99 22.32 -4.94
CA GLY A 63 -4.43 23.44 -5.79
C GLY A 63 -4.71 23.05 -7.25
N LEU A 64 -4.24 21.88 -7.70
CA LEU A 64 -4.52 21.35 -9.04
C LEU A 64 -5.93 20.80 -9.18
N LEU A 65 -6.70 20.68 -8.10
CA LEU A 65 -8.05 20.13 -8.11
C LEU A 65 -9.07 21.06 -7.44
N PRO A 66 -10.37 20.93 -7.76
CA PRO A 66 -11.43 21.55 -6.97
C PRO A 66 -11.34 21.14 -5.49
N PRO A 67 -11.73 22.02 -4.54
CA PRO A 67 -11.60 21.74 -3.10
C PRO A 67 -12.20 20.41 -2.63
N ASP A 68 -13.34 20.02 -3.22
CA ASP A 68 -14.07 18.81 -2.84
C ASP A 68 -13.67 17.57 -3.66
N HIS A 69 -12.64 17.67 -4.50
CA HIS A 69 -12.22 16.55 -5.32
C HIS A 69 -11.65 15.42 -4.44
N PRO A 70 -12.07 14.15 -4.63
CA PRO A 70 -11.67 13.03 -3.76
C PRO A 70 -10.17 12.72 -3.80
N TRP A 71 -9.44 13.27 -4.77
CA TRP A 71 -7.99 13.14 -4.91
C TRP A 71 -7.19 14.38 -4.49
N GLY A 72 -7.86 15.36 -3.88
CA GLY A 72 -7.21 16.53 -3.26
C GLY A 72 -6.76 16.20 -1.84
N LYS A 73 -7.21 17.00 -0.86
CA LYS A 73 -6.79 16.90 0.54
C LYS A 73 -6.92 15.50 1.14
N ALA A 74 -8.04 14.81 0.89
CA ALA A 74 -8.28 13.47 1.42
C ALA A 74 -7.17 12.45 1.06
N LYS A 75 -6.48 12.64 -0.08
CA LYS A 75 -5.37 11.77 -0.47
C LYS A 75 -4.03 12.14 0.16
N LEU A 76 -3.85 13.39 0.56
CA LEU A 76 -2.73 13.76 1.41
C LEU A 76 -2.91 13.21 2.83
N ASP A 77 -4.12 13.33 3.38
CA ASP A 77 -4.46 12.77 4.69
C ASP A 77 -4.27 11.24 4.72
N HIS A 78 -4.63 10.55 3.63
CA HIS A 78 -4.36 9.11 3.43
C HIS A 78 -2.85 8.81 3.45
N ALA A 79 -2.03 9.61 2.77
CA ALA A 79 -0.58 9.39 2.73
C ALA A 79 0.07 9.46 4.13
N ASP A 80 -0.44 10.33 5.00
CA ASP A 80 0.01 10.39 6.40
C ASP A 80 -0.37 9.10 7.16
N GLN A 81 -1.60 8.58 6.97
CA GLN A 81 -2.03 7.30 7.55
C GLN A 81 -1.21 6.10 7.03
N VAL A 82 -0.78 6.14 5.76
CA VAL A 82 0.09 5.09 5.20
C VAL A 82 1.47 5.13 5.83
N SER A 83 2.03 6.32 6.05
CA SER A 83 3.31 6.47 6.76
C SER A 83 3.25 5.90 8.18
N ASP A 84 2.18 6.23 8.93
CA ASP A 84 1.96 5.67 10.27
C ASP A 84 1.78 4.15 10.23
N GLY A 85 0.99 3.66 9.26
CA GLY A 85 0.80 2.24 9.01
C GLY A 85 2.10 1.50 8.68
N ALA A 86 3.03 2.12 7.97
CA ALA A 86 4.33 1.52 7.66
C ALA A 86 5.17 1.31 8.93
N SER A 87 5.11 2.26 9.88
CA SER A 87 5.78 2.12 11.18
C SER A 87 5.20 0.94 11.98
N GLU A 88 3.88 0.75 11.94
CA GLU A 88 3.24 -0.41 12.57
C GLU A 88 3.57 -1.75 11.90
N VAL A 89 3.64 -1.78 10.56
CA VAL A 89 4.03 -2.98 9.81
C VAL A 89 5.45 -3.39 10.20
N LEU A 90 6.38 -2.43 10.28
CA LEU A 90 7.76 -2.68 10.70
C LEU A 90 7.84 -3.17 12.15
N ALA A 91 7.11 -2.53 13.07
CA ALA A 91 7.07 -2.95 14.47
C ALA A 91 6.50 -4.37 14.62
N ALA A 92 5.50 -4.74 13.82
CA ALA A 92 4.90 -6.07 13.85
C ALA A 92 5.81 -7.18 13.28
N LEU A 93 6.81 -6.82 12.48
CA LEU A 93 7.80 -7.77 11.95
C LEU A 93 8.89 -8.12 12.98
N ASP A 94 8.83 -7.57 14.21
CA ASP A 94 9.83 -7.73 15.29
C ASP A 94 11.27 -7.47 14.78
N GLN A 95 11.40 -6.59 13.79
CA GLN A 95 12.68 -6.25 13.22
C GLN A 95 13.24 -5.03 13.94
N GLN A 96 14.53 -5.09 14.26
CA GLN A 96 15.34 -3.89 14.44
C GLN A 96 15.50 -3.22 13.07
N SER A 97 14.40 -2.68 12.53
CA SER A 97 14.43 -1.94 11.27
C SER A 97 15.39 -0.77 11.47
N GLY A 98 16.50 -0.79 10.74
CA GLY A 98 17.49 0.28 10.80
C GLY A 98 16.84 1.61 10.44
N GLN A 99 17.41 2.72 10.93
CA GLN A 99 16.89 4.08 10.67
C GLN A 99 16.68 4.36 9.17
N GLY A 100 17.48 3.75 8.30
CA GLY A 100 17.33 3.85 6.85
C GLY A 100 16.01 3.28 6.32
N LEU A 101 15.60 2.08 6.75
CA LEU A 101 14.34 1.47 6.29
C LEU A 101 13.12 2.27 6.75
N ASN A 102 13.16 2.77 7.99
CA ASN A 102 12.09 3.65 8.50
C ASN A 102 12.00 4.95 7.69
N SER A 103 13.13 5.59 7.38
CA SER A 103 13.16 6.83 6.60
C SER A 103 12.73 6.60 5.14
N LEU A 104 13.09 5.46 4.56
CA LEU A 104 12.67 5.06 3.22
C LEU A 104 11.16 4.85 3.16
N LEU A 105 10.58 4.12 4.11
CA LEU A 105 9.14 3.88 4.16
C LEU A 105 8.33 5.13 4.51
N LEU A 106 8.87 6.05 5.30
CA LEU A 106 8.30 7.38 5.51
C LEU A 106 8.19 8.14 4.18
N LEU A 107 9.30 8.29 3.45
CA LEU A 107 9.29 8.98 2.16
C LEU A 107 8.30 8.32 1.18
N LEU A 108 8.31 6.99 1.09
CA LEU A 108 7.41 6.23 0.23
C LEU A 108 5.93 6.39 0.65
N GLY A 109 5.62 6.30 1.94
CA GLY A 109 4.27 6.47 2.46
C GLY A 109 3.72 7.86 2.15
N LEU A 110 4.52 8.92 2.35
CA LEU A 110 4.13 10.29 2.05
C LEU A 110 3.98 10.55 0.53
N SER A 111 4.67 9.78 -0.31
CA SER A 111 4.76 10.04 -1.75
C SER A 111 3.93 9.12 -2.64
N HIS A 112 3.49 7.95 -2.17
CA HIS A 112 2.91 6.91 -3.05
C HIS A 112 1.72 7.39 -3.90
N ASP A 113 0.87 8.26 -3.36
CA ASP A 113 -0.35 8.74 -4.00
C ASP A 113 -0.25 10.19 -4.57
N LEU A 114 0.94 10.82 -4.61
CA LEU A 114 1.12 12.19 -5.14
C LEU A 114 0.69 12.36 -6.61
N GLY A 115 0.75 11.29 -7.39
CA GLY A 115 0.29 11.29 -8.75
C GLY A 115 -1.23 11.35 -8.92
N ARG A 116 -2.02 11.17 -7.85
CA ARG A 116 -3.50 11.23 -7.90
C ARG A 116 -4.02 12.62 -8.26
N PRO A 117 -3.54 13.72 -7.64
CA PRO A 117 -3.83 15.07 -8.10
C PRO A 117 -3.53 15.32 -9.58
N ILE A 118 -2.38 14.85 -10.07
CA ILE A 118 -1.97 15.01 -11.47
C ILE A 118 -2.95 14.29 -12.40
N LEU A 119 -3.23 13.01 -12.13
CA LEU A 119 -4.21 12.24 -12.89
C LEU A 119 -5.62 12.86 -12.83
N GLY A 120 -6.01 13.43 -11.69
CA GLY A 120 -7.29 14.12 -11.55
C GLY A 120 -7.37 15.36 -12.44
N ALA A 121 -6.32 16.18 -12.43
CA ALA A 121 -6.23 17.37 -13.28
C ALA A 121 -6.28 17.01 -14.77
N ILE A 122 -5.56 15.97 -15.20
CA ILE A 122 -5.60 15.43 -16.57
C ILE A 122 -7.03 15.01 -16.94
N ARG A 123 -7.71 14.25 -16.07
CA ARG A 123 -9.09 13.78 -16.31
C ARG A 123 -10.10 14.92 -16.40
N LEU A 124 -9.84 16.02 -15.70
CA LEU A 124 -10.65 17.23 -15.76
C LEU A 124 -10.30 18.12 -16.95
N GLY A 125 -9.32 17.74 -17.79
CA GLY A 125 -8.85 18.54 -18.91
C GLY A 125 -8.17 19.84 -18.49
N ARG A 126 -7.62 19.89 -17.27
CA ARG A 126 -6.89 21.07 -16.78
C ARG A 126 -5.49 21.09 -17.36
N GLU A 127 -5.03 22.29 -17.69
CA GLU A 127 -3.63 22.53 -18.03
C GLU A 127 -2.76 22.27 -16.79
N LEU A 128 -1.73 21.46 -16.98
CA LEU A 128 -0.74 21.17 -15.94
C LEU A 128 0.43 22.16 -16.09
N PRO A 129 1.00 22.63 -14.98
CA PRO A 129 2.30 23.30 -15.01
C PRO A 129 3.35 22.49 -15.78
N ASP A 130 4.22 23.14 -16.53
CA ASP A 130 5.25 22.49 -17.37
C ASP A 130 6.11 21.46 -16.62
N GLN A 131 6.39 21.71 -15.35
CA GLN A 131 7.12 20.78 -14.49
C GLN A 131 6.42 19.43 -14.27
N TYR A 132 5.11 19.34 -14.55
CA TYR A 132 4.30 18.13 -14.52
C TYR A 132 3.85 17.68 -15.92
N CYS A 133 4.30 18.35 -16.99
CA CYS A 133 4.09 17.92 -18.37
C CYS A 133 5.06 16.79 -18.67
N LEU A 134 4.64 15.57 -18.33
CA LEU A 134 5.48 14.40 -18.42
C LEU A 134 5.60 13.91 -19.85
N GLU A 135 6.81 13.51 -20.22
CA GLU A 135 7.05 12.70 -21.41
C GLU A 135 6.20 11.43 -21.29
N ALA A 136 5.34 11.17 -22.28
CA ALA A 136 4.63 9.91 -22.35
C ALA A 136 5.67 8.80 -22.27
N ALA A 137 5.61 7.97 -21.22
CA ALA A 137 6.52 6.84 -21.10
C ALA A 137 6.47 6.05 -22.41
N GLU A 138 7.63 5.81 -23.03
CA GLU A 138 7.74 5.03 -24.27
C GLU A 138 7.25 3.58 -24.09
N ASN A 139 7.00 3.18 -22.85
CA ASN A 139 6.51 1.87 -22.45
C ASN A 139 4.99 1.88 -22.22
N SER A 140 4.38 0.74 -22.53
CA SER A 140 2.94 0.49 -22.62
C SER A 140 2.08 1.22 -21.57
N SER A 141 0.84 1.56 -21.96
CA SER A 141 -0.17 2.18 -21.07
C SER A 141 -0.44 1.44 -19.76
N ALA A 142 0.05 0.21 -19.59
CA ALA A 142 -0.05 -0.58 -18.38
C ALA A 142 0.88 -0.10 -17.24
N ASP A 143 1.99 0.59 -17.57
CA ASP A 143 2.96 1.08 -16.58
C ASP A 143 2.65 2.51 -16.09
N ILE A 144 1.74 3.22 -16.77
CA ILE A 144 1.32 4.58 -16.41
C ILE A 144 0.19 4.50 -15.38
N ASN A 145 0.58 4.47 -14.10
CA ASN A 145 -0.33 4.54 -12.96
C ASN A 145 -0.03 5.77 -12.07
N HIS A 146 -0.80 6.01 -11.02
CA HIS A 146 -0.57 7.14 -10.10
C HIS A 146 0.80 7.09 -9.41
N GLY A 147 1.34 5.90 -9.13
CA GLY A 147 2.67 5.73 -8.60
C GLY A 147 3.78 6.18 -9.56
N HIS A 148 3.61 5.98 -10.87
CA HIS A 148 4.50 6.55 -11.88
C HIS A 148 4.50 8.08 -11.80
N TYR A 149 3.31 8.71 -11.79
CA TYR A 149 3.20 10.16 -11.64
C TYR A 149 3.78 10.66 -10.30
N SER A 150 3.68 9.87 -9.22
CA SER A 150 4.30 10.20 -7.94
C SER A 150 5.82 10.31 -8.04
N ALA A 151 6.48 9.33 -8.68
CA ALA A 151 7.94 9.37 -8.89
C ALA A 151 8.35 10.61 -9.73
N GLN A 152 7.55 10.94 -10.74
CA GLN A 152 7.79 12.09 -11.61
C GLN A 152 7.61 13.43 -10.87
N VAL A 153 6.63 13.51 -9.95
CA VAL A 153 6.50 14.68 -9.05
C VAL A 153 7.75 14.84 -8.19
N LEU A 154 8.26 13.75 -7.59
CA LEU A 154 9.50 13.81 -6.80
C LEU A 154 10.69 14.28 -7.65
N LYS A 155 10.77 13.81 -8.90
CA LYS A 155 11.81 14.24 -9.86
C LYS A 155 11.69 15.72 -10.20
N ALA A 156 10.50 16.18 -10.56
CA ALA A 156 10.22 17.59 -10.89
C ALA A 156 10.52 18.53 -9.72
N TRP A 157 10.36 18.03 -8.49
CA TRP A 157 10.66 18.76 -7.27
C TRP A 157 12.13 18.70 -6.84
N GLY A 158 12.98 17.96 -7.55
CA GLY A 158 14.39 17.77 -7.20
C GLY A 158 14.62 16.86 -5.99
N LEU A 159 13.57 16.23 -5.45
CA LEU A 159 13.65 15.42 -4.23
C LEU A 159 14.39 14.10 -4.45
N LEU A 160 14.35 13.56 -5.67
CA LEU A 160 15.16 12.40 -6.04
C LEU A 160 16.65 12.72 -6.16
N ASP A 161 17.00 13.98 -6.41
CA ASP A 161 18.40 14.42 -6.52
C ASP A 161 19.11 14.52 -5.18
N LEU A 162 18.34 14.53 -4.08
CA LEU A 162 18.83 14.44 -2.71
C LEU A 162 19.27 13.02 -2.32
N LEU A 163 18.99 12.02 -3.16
CA LEU A 163 19.24 10.61 -2.86
C LEU A 163 20.42 10.08 -3.67
N ASP A 164 21.21 9.22 -3.04
CA ASP A 164 22.15 8.36 -3.75
C ASP A 164 21.48 7.48 -4.83
N GLN A 165 22.30 6.95 -5.74
CA GLN A 165 21.79 6.21 -6.90
C GLN A 165 20.94 4.99 -6.52
N ASN A 166 21.36 4.21 -5.51
CA ASN A 166 20.66 2.98 -5.13
C ASN A 166 19.32 3.30 -4.45
N THR A 167 19.32 4.25 -3.52
CA THR A 167 18.13 4.71 -2.80
C THR A 167 17.13 5.32 -3.77
N ARG A 168 17.58 6.12 -4.73
CA ARG A 168 16.75 6.66 -5.82
C ARG A 168 16.08 5.54 -6.63
N LEU A 169 16.85 4.56 -7.09
CA LEU A 169 16.32 3.42 -7.84
C LEU A 169 15.29 2.63 -7.03
N ILE A 170 15.49 2.48 -5.72
CA ILE A 170 14.53 1.82 -4.82
C ILE A 170 13.22 2.60 -4.73
N VAL A 171 13.31 3.92 -4.53
CA VAL A 171 12.13 4.81 -4.43
C VAL A 171 11.33 4.77 -5.74
N GLU A 172 11.98 4.99 -6.87
CA GLU A 172 11.33 4.97 -8.19
C GLU A 172 10.66 3.61 -8.48
N TYR A 173 11.35 2.51 -8.19
CA TYR A 173 10.83 1.17 -8.41
C TYR A 173 9.57 0.92 -7.58
N ALA A 174 9.63 1.20 -6.27
CA ALA A 174 8.55 0.95 -5.34
C ALA A 174 7.33 1.80 -5.67
N LEU A 175 7.51 3.09 -5.95
CA LEU A 175 6.42 3.98 -6.36
C LEU A 175 5.74 3.50 -7.63
N ALA A 176 6.50 3.20 -8.69
CA ALA A 176 5.91 2.77 -9.97
C ALA A 176 5.09 1.47 -9.85
N ARG A 177 5.40 0.59 -8.89
CA ARG A 177 4.83 -0.76 -8.80
C ARG A 177 3.88 -1.00 -7.63
N HIS A 178 3.83 -0.10 -6.64
CA HIS A 178 2.97 -0.31 -5.47
C HIS A 178 1.49 -0.47 -5.86
N ALA A 179 1.05 0.20 -6.92
CA ALA A 179 -0.32 0.18 -7.42
C ALA A 179 -0.63 -0.93 -8.43
N ASN A 180 0.36 -1.70 -8.88
CA ASN A 180 0.16 -2.67 -9.97
C ASN A 180 -0.76 -3.83 -9.52
N PRO A 181 -1.74 -4.27 -10.33
CA PRO A 181 -2.64 -5.36 -9.95
C PRO A 181 -1.88 -6.67 -9.68
N GLY A 182 -0.86 -6.96 -10.51
CA GLY A 182 0.13 -7.98 -10.23
C GLY A 182 1.14 -7.46 -9.22
N SER A 183 1.11 -7.97 -8.00
CA SER A 183 2.25 -7.79 -7.10
C SER A 183 3.49 -8.42 -7.73
N PRO A 184 4.68 -7.78 -7.62
CA PRO A 184 5.90 -8.44 -8.06
C PRO A 184 5.99 -9.79 -7.34
N GLU A 185 6.12 -10.87 -8.11
CA GLU A 185 6.28 -12.21 -7.56
C GLU A 185 7.65 -12.30 -6.86
N PRO A 186 7.78 -13.06 -5.76
CA PRO A 186 9.08 -13.34 -5.18
C PRO A 186 9.98 -13.94 -6.28
N PRO A 187 11.19 -13.43 -6.47
CA PRO A 187 12.15 -14.09 -7.34
C PRO A 187 12.36 -15.53 -6.83
N PRO A 188 12.56 -16.51 -7.73
CA PRO A 188 12.80 -17.88 -7.31
C PRO A 188 13.98 -17.94 -6.35
N ASP A 189 13.84 -18.73 -5.28
CA ASP A 189 14.86 -18.91 -4.24
C ASP A 189 16.05 -19.77 -4.71
N ASP A 190 16.09 -20.12 -6.01
CA ASP A 190 17.20 -20.85 -6.55
C ASP A 190 18.41 -19.92 -6.79
N ARG A 191 19.61 -20.46 -6.54
CA ARG A 191 20.87 -19.76 -6.77
C ARG A 191 21.17 -19.50 -8.27
N ARG A 192 20.20 -19.72 -9.16
CA ARG A 192 20.30 -19.49 -10.61
C ARG A 192 19.47 -18.29 -11.05
N SER A 193 18.72 -17.67 -10.15
CA SER A 193 18.02 -16.42 -10.40
C SER A 193 19.03 -15.32 -10.77
N SER A 194 18.80 -14.65 -11.89
CA SER A 194 19.56 -13.46 -12.31
C SER A 194 19.20 -12.21 -11.52
N THR A 195 18.33 -12.33 -10.50
CA THR A 195 17.84 -11.20 -9.70
C THR A 195 18.91 -10.78 -8.70
N THR A 196 19.35 -9.54 -8.78
CA THR A 196 20.32 -8.92 -7.87
C THR A 196 19.74 -8.69 -6.47
N GLU A 197 20.59 -8.53 -5.45
CA GLU A 197 20.12 -8.18 -4.09
C GLU A 197 19.37 -6.84 -4.07
N LEU A 198 19.78 -5.86 -4.89
CA LEU A 198 19.08 -4.58 -5.02
C LEU A 198 17.65 -4.77 -5.54
N GLU A 199 17.47 -5.59 -6.58
CA GLU A 199 16.14 -5.91 -7.12
C GLU A 199 15.28 -6.69 -6.13
N ARG A 200 15.87 -7.63 -5.39
CA ARG A 200 15.19 -8.33 -4.29
C ARG A 200 14.70 -7.33 -3.23
N PHE A 201 15.54 -6.34 -2.88
CA PHE A 201 15.21 -5.35 -1.86
C PHE A 201 14.13 -4.38 -2.37
N GLN A 202 14.20 -3.97 -3.63
CA GLN A 202 13.15 -3.21 -4.32
C GLN A 202 11.78 -3.90 -4.23
N ILE A 203 11.74 -5.22 -4.48
CA ILE A 203 10.52 -6.03 -4.37
C ILE A 203 10.00 -6.06 -2.93
N ALA A 204 10.88 -6.31 -1.95
CA ALA A 204 10.52 -6.29 -0.53
C ALA A 204 9.93 -4.96 -0.08
N VAL A 205 10.59 -3.84 -0.41
CA VAL A 205 10.12 -2.49 -0.09
C VAL A 205 8.78 -2.20 -0.76
N THR A 206 8.58 -2.64 -2.01
CA THR A 206 7.30 -2.53 -2.70
C THR A 206 6.19 -3.27 -1.96
N TRP A 207 6.45 -4.47 -1.42
CA TRP A 207 5.47 -5.19 -0.62
C TRP A 207 5.16 -4.50 0.70
N LEU A 208 6.18 -4.01 1.42
CA LEU A 208 5.98 -3.28 2.67
C LEU A 208 5.12 -2.02 2.45
N LEU A 209 5.40 -1.26 1.40
CA LEU A 209 4.59 -0.09 1.03
C LEU A 209 3.14 -0.48 0.73
N ARG A 210 2.92 -1.57 -0.01
CA ARG A 210 1.57 -2.07 -0.31
C ARG A 210 0.83 -2.51 0.94
N ASP A 211 1.49 -3.19 1.86
CA ASP A 211 0.86 -3.67 3.09
C ASP A 211 0.50 -2.49 4.01
N ALA A 212 1.33 -1.45 4.05
CA ALA A 212 1.01 -0.19 4.71
C ALA A 212 -0.20 0.53 4.07
N ASP A 213 -0.22 0.64 2.74
CA ASP A 213 -1.35 1.24 1.99
C ASP A 213 -2.66 0.46 2.19
N LYS A 214 -2.59 -0.87 2.12
CA LYS A 214 -3.71 -1.76 2.43
C LYS A 214 -4.22 -1.59 3.86
N LEU A 215 -3.32 -1.48 4.84
CA LEU A 215 -3.70 -1.32 6.24
C LEU A 215 -4.42 0.02 6.48
N ALA A 216 -3.87 1.12 5.96
CA ALA A 216 -4.51 2.43 6.04
C ALA A 216 -5.88 2.43 5.36
N THR A 217 -5.95 1.92 4.12
CA THR A 217 -7.21 1.82 3.38
C THR A 217 -8.21 0.91 4.09
N PHE A 218 -7.77 -0.21 4.68
CA PHE A 218 -8.62 -1.13 5.44
C PHE A 218 -9.31 -0.42 6.60
N ARG A 219 -8.55 0.36 7.37
CA ARG A 219 -9.09 1.17 8.47
C ARG A 219 -10.12 2.16 7.95
N GLU A 220 -9.76 3.00 6.99
CA GLU A 220 -10.65 4.03 6.41
C GLU A 220 -11.96 3.41 5.90
N LYS A 221 -11.86 2.39 5.03
CA LYS A 221 -13.04 1.81 4.36
C LYS A 221 -13.91 0.99 5.30
N THR A 222 -13.32 0.31 6.28
CA THR A 222 -14.09 -0.45 7.26
C THR A 222 -14.83 0.48 8.22
N GLN A 223 -14.19 1.58 8.66
CA GLN A 223 -14.86 2.61 9.45
C GLN A 223 -16.05 3.21 8.70
N GLY A 224 -15.82 3.62 7.45
CA GLY A 224 -16.83 4.21 6.60
C GLY A 224 -18.00 3.26 6.38
N TYR A 225 -17.70 1.99 6.12
CA TYR A 225 -18.72 0.96 5.91
C TYR A 225 -19.60 0.71 7.14
N LEU A 226 -18.98 0.58 8.32
CA LEU A 226 -19.65 0.18 9.55
C LEU A 226 -20.39 1.34 10.24
N PHE A 227 -19.82 2.55 10.22
CA PHE A 227 -20.22 3.61 11.14
C PHE A 227 -20.59 4.94 10.46
N ASP A 228 -20.16 5.19 9.22
CA ASP A 228 -20.38 6.48 8.55
C ASP A 228 -21.34 6.37 7.35
N LYS A 229 -22.61 6.74 7.61
CA LYS A 229 -23.67 6.72 6.58
C LYS A 229 -23.43 7.75 5.47
N GLU A 230 -22.76 8.86 5.73
CA GLU A 230 -22.48 9.87 4.71
C GLU A 230 -21.34 9.42 3.81
N GLU A 231 -20.26 8.89 4.40
CA GLU A 231 -19.15 8.33 3.64
C GLU A 231 -19.61 7.16 2.77
N LYS A 232 -20.47 6.28 3.30
CA LYS A 232 -21.08 5.20 2.53
C LYS A 232 -21.82 5.73 1.29
N ARG A 233 -22.66 6.76 1.45
CA ARG A 233 -23.37 7.40 0.31
C ARG A 233 -22.40 8.03 -0.67
N ARG A 234 -21.34 8.68 -0.18
CA ARG A 234 -20.29 9.28 -1.01
C ARG A 234 -19.59 8.22 -1.85
N GLN A 235 -19.23 7.08 -1.25
CA GLN A 235 -18.59 5.95 -1.96
C GLN A 235 -19.51 5.33 -3.00
N ILE A 236 -20.80 5.12 -2.68
CA ILE A 236 -21.79 4.62 -3.65
C ILE A 236 -21.85 5.55 -4.87
N LYS A 237 -21.96 6.87 -4.65
CA LYS A 237 -22.01 7.86 -5.72
C LYS A 237 -20.71 7.94 -6.51
N ALA A 238 -19.56 8.02 -5.83
CA ALA A 238 -18.24 8.21 -6.44
C ALA A 238 -17.81 7.01 -7.31
N ASN A 239 -18.26 5.80 -6.95
CA ASN A 239 -17.96 4.58 -7.70
C ASN A 239 -19.11 4.15 -8.63
N GLY A 240 -20.21 4.92 -8.72
CA GLY A 240 -21.32 4.61 -9.62
C GLY A 240 -22.08 3.32 -9.27
N LEU A 241 -22.13 2.96 -7.99
CA LEU A 241 -22.73 1.71 -7.51
C LEU A 241 -24.27 1.84 -7.44
N GLY A 242 -24.99 0.74 -7.67
CA GLY A 242 -26.46 0.67 -7.54
C GLY A 242 -26.99 0.74 -6.10
N GLY A 243 -26.12 0.97 -5.12
CA GLY A 243 -26.46 1.08 -3.69
C GLY A 243 -26.14 -0.17 -2.86
N GLU A 244 -26.70 -0.23 -1.66
CA GLU A 244 -26.69 -1.45 -0.82
C GLU A 244 -27.75 -2.41 -1.35
N LYS A 245 -27.34 -3.62 -1.73
CA LYS A 245 -28.28 -4.65 -2.20
C LYS A 245 -28.48 -5.75 -1.16
N PHE A 246 -27.70 -5.74 -0.07
CA PHE A 246 -27.69 -6.78 0.96
C PHE A 246 -27.51 -8.19 0.39
N ALA A 247 -26.96 -8.26 -0.82
CA ALA A 247 -26.69 -9.45 -1.58
C ALA A 247 -25.45 -9.22 -2.43
N ILE A 248 -24.61 -10.25 -2.48
CA ILE A 248 -23.52 -10.31 -3.45
C ILE A 248 -24.15 -10.94 -4.68
N GLU A 249 -24.33 -10.19 -5.77
CA GLU A 249 -24.68 -10.82 -7.05
C GLU A 249 -23.41 -11.45 -7.65
N PRO A 250 -23.24 -12.80 -7.63
CA PRO A 250 -21.90 -13.32 -7.39
C PRO A 250 -21.35 -14.25 -8.47
N SER A 251 -22.10 -14.75 -9.45
CA SER A 251 -21.58 -15.82 -10.33
C SER A 251 -20.31 -15.39 -11.07
N ARG A 252 -20.33 -14.23 -11.72
CA ARG A 252 -19.17 -13.70 -12.44
C ARG A 252 -18.02 -13.25 -11.51
N LEU A 253 -18.34 -12.69 -10.34
CA LEU A 253 -17.33 -12.29 -9.35
C LEU A 253 -16.61 -13.52 -8.79
N LEU A 254 -17.37 -14.59 -8.49
CA LEU A 254 -16.85 -15.87 -8.04
C LEU A 254 -15.97 -16.54 -9.10
N ASP A 255 -16.34 -16.42 -10.38
CA ASP A 255 -15.52 -16.94 -11.49
C ASP A 255 -14.20 -16.17 -11.63
N GLU A 256 -14.20 -14.84 -11.56
CA GLU A 256 -12.96 -14.05 -11.58
C GLU A 256 -12.06 -14.39 -10.38
N PHE A 257 -12.65 -14.54 -9.18
CA PHE A 257 -11.92 -15.00 -8.00
C PHE A 257 -11.35 -16.41 -8.16
N ALA A 258 -12.10 -17.34 -8.71
CA ALA A 258 -11.63 -18.71 -8.96
C ALA A 258 -10.44 -18.73 -9.91
N ASN A 259 -10.39 -17.78 -10.83
CA ASN A 259 -9.30 -17.60 -11.78
C ASN A 259 -8.17 -16.67 -11.29
N GLN A 260 -8.21 -16.26 -10.01
CA GLN A 260 -7.25 -15.32 -9.41
C GLN A 260 -7.13 -13.99 -10.15
N ARG A 261 -8.23 -13.53 -10.74
CA ARG A 261 -8.28 -12.28 -11.50
C ARG A 261 -8.86 -11.17 -10.63
N PRO A 262 -8.30 -9.96 -10.73
CA PRO A 262 -8.92 -8.80 -10.11
C PRO A 262 -10.28 -8.55 -10.78
N ILE A 263 -11.33 -8.42 -9.97
CA ILE A 263 -12.61 -7.92 -10.46
C ILE A 263 -12.42 -6.48 -10.91
N SER A 264 -13.05 -6.10 -12.01
CA SER A 264 -13.04 -4.70 -12.44
C SER A 264 -14.13 -3.91 -11.70
N ARG A 265 -13.83 -2.68 -11.27
CA ARG A 265 -14.74 -1.88 -10.43
C ARG A 265 -16.08 -1.58 -11.12
N ASP A 266 -16.09 -1.46 -12.44
CA ASP A 266 -17.28 -1.30 -13.28
C ASP A 266 -18.22 -2.51 -13.25
N GLN A 267 -17.75 -3.66 -12.74
CA GLN A 267 -18.54 -4.88 -12.58
C GLN A 267 -19.13 -5.00 -11.17
N CYS A 268 -18.82 -4.08 -10.25
CA CYS A 268 -19.38 -4.04 -8.90
C CYS A 268 -20.66 -3.21 -8.89
N ASP A 269 -21.83 -3.85 -8.98
CA ASP A 269 -23.12 -3.15 -9.00
C ASP A 269 -23.69 -2.89 -7.58
N SER A 270 -23.10 -3.47 -6.54
CA SER A 270 -23.49 -3.23 -5.14
C SER A 270 -22.30 -2.80 -4.27
N TYR A 271 -22.61 -2.10 -3.18
CA TYR A 271 -21.59 -1.71 -2.21
C TYR A 271 -20.95 -2.93 -1.52
N GLU A 272 -21.71 -4.01 -1.33
CA GLU A 272 -21.20 -5.28 -0.82
C GLU A 272 -20.19 -5.93 -1.79
N ALA A 273 -20.49 -5.96 -3.09
CA ALA A 273 -19.58 -6.47 -4.11
C ALA A 273 -18.27 -5.66 -4.15
N TYR A 274 -18.39 -4.33 -4.06
CA TYR A 274 -17.25 -3.42 -3.96
C TYR A 274 -16.38 -3.72 -2.71
N MET A 275 -17.00 -3.88 -1.53
CA MET A 275 -16.27 -4.20 -0.30
C MET A 275 -15.63 -5.59 -0.34
N LEU A 276 -16.20 -6.54 -1.05
CA LEU A 276 -15.60 -7.87 -1.20
C LEU A 276 -14.41 -7.88 -2.15
N GLN A 277 -14.52 -7.18 -3.27
CA GLN A 277 -13.37 -6.88 -4.12
C GLN A 277 -12.26 -6.21 -3.30
N PHE A 278 -12.62 -5.24 -2.47
CA PHE A 278 -11.65 -4.56 -1.59
C PHE A 278 -10.98 -5.51 -0.58
N LEU A 279 -11.74 -6.33 0.14
CA LEU A 279 -11.20 -7.28 1.12
C LEU A 279 -10.33 -8.35 0.45
N SER A 280 -10.75 -8.84 -0.72
CA SER A 280 -9.95 -9.80 -1.49
C SER A 280 -8.58 -9.23 -1.88
N TRP A 281 -8.53 -7.94 -2.23
CA TRP A 281 -7.29 -7.23 -2.54
C TRP A 281 -6.41 -7.05 -1.30
N ILE A 282 -6.96 -6.64 -0.15
CA ILE A 282 -6.20 -6.47 1.10
C ILE A 282 -5.53 -7.78 1.48
N PHE A 283 -6.30 -8.85 1.57
CA PHE A 283 -5.80 -10.12 2.07
C PHE A 283 -5.04 -10.92 1.00
N ASP A 284 -4.98 -10.42 -0.26
CA ASP A 284 -4.41 -11.14 -1.41
C ASP A 284 -4.98 -12.56 -1.50
N VAL A 285 -6.30 -12.61 -1.42
CA VAL A 285 -7.07 -13.78 -1.06
C VAL A 285 -8.16 -13.98 -2.09
N ASN A 286 -8.07 -15.12 -2.77
CA ASN A 286 -9.06 -15.59 -3.74
C ASN A 286 -9.87 -16.74 -3.11
N PHE A 287 -10.68 -16.44 -2.09
CA PHE A 287 -11.45 -17.49 -1.39
C PHE A 287 -12.85 -17.65 -1.99
N VAL A 288 -12.91 -18.34 -3.12
CA VAL A 288 -14.17 -18.74 -3.80
C VAL A 288 -15.16 -19.41 -2.85
N GLU A 289 -14.67 -20.23 -1.91
CA GLU A 289 -15.52 -20.96 -0.97
C GLU A 289 -16.23 -20.06 0.06
N VAL A 290 -15.56 -18.99 0.52
CA VAL A 290 -16.12 -17.98 1.44
C VAL A 290 -17.16 -17.16 0.74
N LEU A 291 -16.78 -16.67 -0.42
CA LEU A 291 -17.57 -15.77 -1.22
C LEU A 291 -18.81 -16.51 -1.73
N GLY A 292 -18.68 -17.80 -2.07
CA GLY A 292 -19.80 -18.69 -2.37
C GLY A 292 -20.73 -18.90 -1.17
N LYS A 293 -20.19 -18.98 0.05
CA LYS A 293 -21.01 -19.07 1.29
C LYS A 293 -21.76 -17.76 1.57
N ILE A 294 -21.11 -16.60 1.46
CA ILE A 294 -21.77 -15.29 1.66
C ILE A 294 -22.80 -15.03 0.54
N ALA A 295 -22.48 -15.40 -0.70
CA ALA A 295 -23.38 -15.34 -1.86
C ALA A 295 -24.65 -16.20 -1.69
N ASN A 296 -24.49 -17.47 -1.30
CA ASN A 296 -25.61 -18.39 -1.12
C ASN A 296 -26.51 -18.00 0.07
N GLN A 297 -25.96 -17.38 1.11
CA GLN A 297 -26.74 -16.97 2.28
C GLN A 297 -27.62 -15.74 2.00
N ALA A 298 -27.16 -14.81 1.16
CA ALA A 298 -27.95 -13.67 0.71
C ALA A 298 -29.17 -14.09 -0.13
N GLN A 299 -29.03 -15.12 -0.97
CA GLN A 299 -30.14 -15.69 -1.75
C GLN A 299 -31.21 -16.36 -0.88
N LEU A 300 -30.88 -16.75 0.36
CA LEU A 300 -31.77 -17.45 1.27
C LEU A 300 -32.58 -16.52 2.20
N GLY A 301 -32.44 -15.19 2.07
CA GLY A 301 -33.23 -14.23 2.85
C GLY A 301 -33.01 -14.29 4.37
N LEU A 302 -31.90 -14.87 4.82
CA LEU A 302 -31.61 -15.04 6.24
C LEU A 302 -31.07 -13.73 6.82
N HIS A 303 -31.75 -13.18 7.84
CA HIS A 303 -31.24 -12.06 8.65
C HIS A 303 -29.99 -12.49 9.42
N GLN A 304 -28.82 -12.10 8.91
CA GLN A 304 -27.52 -12.40 9.48
C GLN A 304 -26.54 -11.26 9.14
N PRO A 305 -25.43 -11.13 9.89
CA PRO A 305 -24.69 -9.88 10.00
C PRO A 305 -24.04 -9.44 8.69
N ALA A 306 -23.66 -8.15 8.66
CA ALA A 306 -23.04 -7.50 7.52
C ALA A 306 -21.93 -8.39 6.89
N PRO A 307 -21.80 -8.45 5.56
CA PRO A 307 -20.84 -9.29 4.84
C PRO A 307 -19.42 -9.36 5.42
N ILE A 308 -18.94 -8.26 6.01
CA ILE A 308 -17.64 -8.15 6.70
C ILE A 308 -17.56 -9.07 7.94
N GLU A 309 -18.60 -9.11 8.78
CA GLU A 309 -18.64 -9.98 9.96
C GLU A 309 -18.66 -11.46 9.58
N SER A 310 -19.36 -11.80 8.50
CA SER A 310 -19.37 -13.16 7.94
C SER A 310 -18.00 -13.57 7.41
N LEU A 311 -17.25 -12.62 6.82
CA LEU A 311 -15.88 -12.80 6.35
C LEU A 311 -14.91 -13.02 7.53
N LEU A 312 -15.01 -12.21 8.58
CA LEU A 312 -14.22 -12.35 9.82
C LEU A 312 -14.49 -13.69 10.52
N ARG A 313 -15.76 -14.13 10.60
CA ARG A 313 -16.13 -15.45 11.14
C ARG A 313 -15.53 -16.61 10.34
N TYR A 314 -15.45 -16.48 9.01
CA TYR A 314 -14.83 -17.52 8.19
C TYR A 314 -13.32 -17.60 8.44
N PHE A 315 -12.62 -16.46 8.49
CA PHE A 315 -11.19 -16.43 8.82
C PHE A 315 -10.89 -17.16 10.13
N GLY A 316 -11.78 -17.05 11.12
CA GLY A 316 -11.70 -17.79 12.39
C GLY A 316 -11.81 -19.29 12.34
N ARG A 317 -12.26 -19.84 11.22
CA ARG A 317 -12.44 -21.29 11.05
C ARG A 317 -11.39 -21.92 10.14
N GLN A 318 -10.65 -21.13 9.36
CA GLN A 318 -9.91 -21.63 8.19
C GLN A 318 -8.45 -21.16 8.14
N LEU A 319 -8.10 -20.09 8.84
CA LEU A 319 -6.71 -19.72 9.02
C LEU A 319 -6.09 -20.51 10.18
N PRO A 320 -4.76 -20.73 10.17
CA PRO A 320 -4.05 -21.09 11.38
C PRO A 320 -4.47 -20.15 12.50
N TYR A 321 -4.84 -20.71 13.65
CA TYR A 321 -5.49 -19.97 14.74
C TYR A 321 -4.70 -18.70 15.13
N GLN A 322 -3.37 -18.74 15.05
CA GLN A 322 -2.48 -17.61 15.30
C GLN A 322 -2.67 -16.44 14.33
N ASP A 323 -2.91 -16.69 13.04
CA ASP A 323 -3.09 -15.65 12.02
C ASP A 323 -4.52 -15.11 12.02
N TYR A 324 -5.50 -15.98 12.31
CA TYR A 324 -6.84 -15.52 12.67
C TYR A 324 -6.80 -14.62 13.90
N LEU A 325 -6.10 -15.01 14.96
CA LEU A 325 -5.98 -14.20 16.17
C LEU A 325 -5.35 -12.84 15.86
N LYS A 326 -4.35 -12.75 14.98
CA LYS A 326 -3.79 -11.45 14.57
C LYS A 326 -4.79 -10.58 13.82
N ILE A 327 -5.54 -11.14 12.87
CA ILE A 327 -6.57 -10.40 12.11
C ILE A 327 -7.73 -10.01 13.02
N SER A 328 -8.17 -10.94 13.86
CA SER A 328 -9.23 -10.75 14.85
C SER A 328 -8.85 -9.74 15.92
N ASP A 329 -7.64 -9.80 16.48
CA ASP A 329 -7.15 -8.87 17.50
C ASP A 329 -6.91 -7.49 16.91
N LYS A 330 -6.34 -7.35 15.70
CA LYS A 330 -6.24 -6.04 15.04
C LYS A 330 -7.61 -5.45 14.73
N THR A 331 -8.55 -6.27 14.29
CA THR A 331 -9.94 -5.84 14.03
C THR A 331 -10.65 -5.48 15.34
N LYS A 332 -10.43 -6.25 16.42
CA LYS A 332 -11.05 -6.07 17.73
C LYS A 332 -10.48 -4.86 18.46
N GLN A 333 -9.16 -4.68 18.50
CA GLN A 333 -8.51 -3.47 19.03
C GLN A 333 -8.96 -2.21 18.29
N TYR A 334 -9.13 -2.30 16.98
CA TYR A 334 -9.67 -1.21 16.17
C TYR A 334 -11.13 -0.89 16.53
N LEU A 335 -11.99 -1.90 16.71
CA LEU A 335 -13.39 -1.72 17.11
C LEU A 335 -13.54 -1.27 18.59
N GLU A 336 -12.66 -1.72 19.48
CA GLU A 336 -12.65 -1.37 20.91
C GLU A 336 -12.06 0.02 21.16
N GLY A 337 -11.06 0.43 20.38
CA GLY A 337 -10.53 1.80 20.35
C GLY A 337 -11.56 2.83 19.86
N LEU A 338 -12.54 2.42 19.04
CA LEU A 338 -13.66 3.25 18.61
C LEU A 338 -14.79 3.35 19.65
N ALA A 339 -14.85 2.45 20.63
CA ALA A 339 -15.84 2.49 21.72
C ALA A 339 -15.38 3.35 22.92
N SER A 340 -14.13 3.82 22.87
CA SER A 340 -13.50 4.66 23.91
C SER A 340 -13.28 6.11 23.48
N ILE A 341 -13.80 6.48 22.30
CA ILE A 341 -13.98 7.85 21.76
C ILE A 341 -15.49 8.07 21.66
#